data_AF-A0A9D4BB33-F1
#
_entry.id   AF-A0A9D4BB33-F1
#
_cell.length_a   1.000
_cell.length_b   1.000
_cell.length_c   1.000
_cell.angle_alpha   90.00
_cell.angle_beta   90.00
_cell.angle_gamma   90.00
#
_symmetry.space_group_name_H-M   'P 1'
#
loop_
_entity.id
_entity.type
_entity.pdbx_description
1 polymer ?
#
loop_
_entity_poly.entity_id
_entity_poly.type
_entity_poly.pdbx_seq_one_letter_code
_entity_poly.pdbx_strand_id
1 'polypeptide(L)'
;MLLTLMIMGLATLIGTSESQTGCYGDINKVDTTGASCRTARAERLSYCGVRASTTIAERDLGTMNNYKTIIKNAGRKKCVDPAVIAGIISRESHAGKALKDGWGDRGNGFGLMQVDKRYHKLVGKWNSEAHVLQGTGILVNMIKGIQKKFPRWTKEQQLKGTSESQTGCYGDINKVDTTGASCTTAKAERLPYCGVRASTTIAEKDLHTMNNYKTIIKNAGRKKCVDPAVIAGIISRESHAGTALRGGWGDRGNGFGLMQVDKRYHKLFGQWNSEAHVLQGTGILVDMIKGIQKKFPRWTKEQQLKGGISAYNAGLQNVQTYDKMDIGTTGNDYANDVVARAKFYKRNGYNN
;
A
#
# COMPACT_ATOMS: atom_id res chain seq x y z
N MET A 1 -10.28 14.65 -10.40
CA MET A 1 -9.39 15.02 -11.51
C MET A 1 -7.90 15.13 -11.15
N LEU A 2 -7.51 15.13 -9.86
CA LEU A 2 -6.10 15.20 -9.42
C LEU A 2 -5.41 13.84 -9.21
N LEU A 3 -6.15 12.72 -9.29
CA LEU A 3 -5.60 11.37 -9.05
C LEU A 3 -4.94 10.75 -10.30
N THR A 4 -5.24 11.28 -11.49
CA THR A 4 -4.63 10.88 -12.78
C THR A 4 -3.29 11.57 -13.05
N LEU A 5 -2.89 12.54 -12.23
CA LEU A 5 -1.65 13.32 -12.40
C LEU A 5 -0.46 12.85 -11.55
N MET A 6 -0.64 11.91 -10.63
CA MET A 6 0.42 11.54 -9.66
C MET A 6 1.26 10.32 -10.04
N ILE A 7 0.93 9.64 -11.15
CA ILE A 7 1.83 8.67 -11.83
C ILE A 7 2.50 9.34 -13.05
N MET A 8 2.20 10.62 -13.30
CA MET A 8 2.74 11.34 -14.45
C MET A 8 4.18 11.84 -14.27
N GLY A 9 4.81 11.76 -13.09
CA GLY A 9 6.24 12.10 -12.94
C GLY A 9 7.19 11.16 -13.71
N LEU A 10 6.78 9.89 -13.91
CA LEU A 10 7.46 8.93 -14.78
C LEU A 10 6.62 8.57 -16.02
N ALA A 11 5.28 8.70 -15.96
CA ALA A 11 4.41 8.48 -17.12
C ALA A 11 4.32 9.68 -18.09
N THR A 12 4.75 10.89 -17.73
CA THR A 12 4.89 12.00 -18.72
C THR A 12 6.05 11.79 -19.69
N LEU A 13 6.90 10.78 -19.48
CA LEU A 13 7.80 10.28 -20.52
C LEU A 13 7.07 9.55 -21.64
N ILE A 14 5.85 9.08 -21.38
CA ILE A 14 5.06 8.21 -22.24
C ILE A 14 3.96 9.11 -22.81
N GLY A 15 4.19 9.65 -24.00
CA GLY A 15 3.10 10.14 -24.83
C GLY A 15 1.99 9.08 -24.82
N THR A 16 0.76 9.54 -24.74
CA THR A 16 -0.48 8.81 -24.42
C THR A 16 -0.88 7.68 -25.39
N SER A 17 0.08 6.98 -26.00
CA SER A 17 -0.18 5.95 -27.01
C SER A 17 0.61 4.63 -26.86
N GLU A 18 1.54 4.46 -25.90
CA GLU A 18 2.31 3.20 -25.82
C GLU A 18 2.65 2.71 -24.38
N SER A 19 1.71 2.78 -23.43
CA SER A 19 1.79 1.84 -22.29
C SER A 19 1.36 0.45 -22.77
N GLN A 20 2.18 -0.18 -23.61
CA GLN A 20 1.97 -1.59 -23.95
C GLN A 20 2.12 -2.38 -22.66
N THR A 21 1.06 -3.06 -22.23
CA THR A 21 1.13 -4.05 -21.15
C THR A 21 2.22 -5.07 -21.51
N GLY A 22 3.36 -5.01 -20.83
CA GLY A 22 4.47 -5.93 -21.10
C GLY A 22 4.07 -7.39 -20.90
N CYS A 23 4.87 -8.32 -21.45
CA CYS A 23 4.58 -9.76 -21.37
C CYS A 23 4.46 -10.27 -19.92
N TYR A 24 5.08 -9.55 -18.98
CA TYR A 24 5.24 -9.92 -17.58
C TYR A 24 4.29 -9.20 -16.61
N GLY A 25 3.23 -8.54 -17.11
CA GLY A 25 2.22 -7.90 -16.27
C GLY A 25 2.16 -6.39 -16.45
N ASP A 26 1.14 -5.78 -15.85
CA ASP A 26 0.94 -4.32 -15.87
C ASP A 26 1.54 -3.71 -14.60
N ILE A 27 2.59 -2.89 -14.75
CA ILE A 27 3.28 -2.27 -13.62
C ILE A 27 2.35 -1.39 -12.78
N ASN A 28 1.30 -0.82 -13.38
CA ASN A 28 0.33 0.00 -12.67
C ASN A 28 -0.61 -0.82 -11.77
N LYS A 29 -0.61 -2.15 -11.93
CA LYS A 29 -1.35 -3.10 -11.10
C LYS A 29 -0.45 -3.81 -10.08
N VAL A 30 0.84 -3.51 -10.07
CA VAL A 30 1.76 -4.04 -9.07
C VAL A 30 1.75 -3.15 -7.84
N ASP A 31 1.19 -3.67 -6.75
CA ASP A 31 1.20 -2.97 -5.48
C ASP A 31 2.63 -2.78 -4.95
N THR A 32 2.95 -1.59 -4.46
CA THR A 32 4.26 -1.28 -3.88
C THR A 32 4.14 -0.46 -2.59
N THR A 33 5.02 -0.75 -1.64
CA THR A 33 5.20 0.13 -0.47
C THR A 33 6.05 1.34 -0.78
N GLY A 34 6.78 1.34 -1.90
CA GLY A 34 7.86 2.27 -2.20
C GLY A 34 9.07 2.11 -1.28
N ALA A 35 9.92 3.13 -1.25
CA ALA A 35 11.21 3.10 -0.57
C ALA A 35 11.05 2.94 0.95
N SER A 36 11.84 2.03 1.53
CA SER A 36 11.95 1.92 2.98
C SER A 36 12.45 3.23 3.61
N CYS A 37 12.19 3.47 4.89
CA CYS A 37 12.71 4.66 5.56
C CYS A 37 14.24 4.66 5.67
N ARG A 38 14.89 3.48 5.67
CA ARG A 38 16.35 3.39 5.52
C ARG A 38 16.81 3.92 4.16
N THR A 39 16.15 3.49 3.08
CA THR A 39 16.44 3.99 1.73
C THR A 39 16.17 5.48 1.62
N ALA A 40 15.03 5.95 2.08
CA ALA A 40 14.67 7.37 2.00
C ALA A 40 15.64 8.26 2.79
N ARG A 41 16.10 7.81 3.97
CA ARG A 41 17.13 8.53 4.75
C ARG A 41 18.48 8.60 4.04
N ALA A 42 18.89 7.53 3.34
CA ALA A 42 20.11 7.57 2.52
C ALA A 42 20.02 8.65 1.43
N GLU A 43 18.81 8.94 0.96
CA GLU A 43 18.47 9.98 -0.02
C GLU A 43 18.17 11.35 0.61
N ARG A 44 18.42 11.50 1.91
CA ARG A 44 18.14 12.72 2.71
C ARG A 44 16.67 13.15 2.67
N LEU A 45 15.74 12.19 2.61
CA LEU A 45 14.30 12.44 2.69
C LEU A 45 13.78 12.20 4.11
N SER A 46 12.89 13.08 4.57
CA SER A 46 12.23 12.98 5.89
C SER A 46 11.01 12.06 5.90
N TYR A 47 10.59 11.57 4.73
CA TYR A 47 9.44 10.68 4.55
C TYR A 47 9.86 9.43 3.79
N CYS A 48 9.09 8.35 3.92
CA CYS A 48 9.31 7.09 3.22
C CYS A 48 8.09 6.66 2.41
N GLY A 49 8.21 5.50 1.78
CA GLY A 49 7.16 4.89 0.98
C GLY A 49 7.16 5.36 -0.49
N VAL A 50 6.00 5.27 -1.14
CA VAL A 50 5.84 5.59 -2.57
C VAL A 50 6.25 7.03 -2.88
N ARG A 51 5.92 7.97 -1.99
CA ARG A 51 6.32 9.39 -2.15
C ARG A 51 7.84 9.53 -2.21
N ALA A 52 8.57 8.83 -1.35
CA ALA A 52 10.04 8.86 -1.36
C ALA A 52 10.61 8.27 -2.64
N SER A 53 10.10 7.11 -3.09
CA SER A 53 10.49 6.54 -4.40
C SER A 53 10.25 7.51 -5.55
N THR A 54 9.11 8.20 -5.54
CA THR A 54 8.74 9.16 -6.59
C THR A 54 9.71 10.34 -6.60
N THR A 55 10.02 10.92 -5.45
CA THR A 55 10.99 12.02 -5.35
C THR A 55 12.40 11.62 -5.77
N ILE A 56 12.82 10.40 -5.49
CA ILE A 56 14.12 9.89 -5.97
C ILE A 56 14.10 9.78 -7.50
N ALA A 57 13.05 9.18 -8.07
CA ALA A 57 12.92 9.03 -9.51
C ALA A 57 12.83 10.38 -10.24
N GLU A 58 12.15 11.37 -9.66
CA GLU A 58 12.09 12.75 -10.16
C GLU A 58 13.47 13.40 -10.21
N ARG A 59 14.32 13.19 -9.20
CA ARG A 59 15.71 13.68 -9.19
C ARG A 59 16.58 13.04 -10.27
N ASP A 60 16.27 11.79 -10.65
CA ASP A 60 16.99 11.05 -11.69
C ASP A 60 16.48 11.37 -13.11
N LEU A 61 15.26 11.91 -13.23
CA LEU A 61 14.54 12.08 -14.49
C LEU A 61 15.33 12.85 -15.56
N GLY A 62 15.99 13.94 -15.17
CA GLY A 62 16.79 14.75 -16.08
C GLY A 62 17.89 13.95 -16.79
N THR A 63 18.60 13.09 -16.05
CA THR A 63 19.65 12.25 -16.61
C THR A 63 19.07 10.99 -17.27
N MET A 64 17.96 10.46 -16.74
CA MET A 64 17.24 9.32 -17.35
C MET A 64 16.83 9.60 -18.79
N ASN A 65 16.48 10.85 -19.12
CA ASN A 65 16.10 11.25 -20.48
C ASN A 65 17.18 10.97 -21.53
N ASN A 66 18.47 10.99 -21.16
CA ASN A 66 19.57 10.65 -22.06
C ASN A 66 19.54 9.19 -22.52
N TYR A 67 18.87 8.32 -21.77
CA TYR A 67 18.78 6.88 -22.02
C TYR A 67 17.39 6.43 -22.49
N LYS A 68 16.46 7.37 -22.70
CA LYS A 68 15.05 7.08 -23.04
C LYS A 68 14.92 6.15 -24.24
N THR A 69 15.66 6.41 -25.32
CA THR A 69 15.60 5.62 -26.54
C THR A 69 16.06 4.18 -26.33
N ILE A 70 17.20 3.99 -25.65
CA ILE A 70 17.75 2.64 -25.42
C ILE A 70 16.90 1.83 -24.43
N ILE A 71 16.28 2.49 -23.44
CA ILE A 71 15.35 1.87 -22.49
C ILE A 71 14.08 1.40 -23.22
N LYS A 72 13.50 2.25 -24.08
CA LYS A 72 12.34 1.87 -24.91
C LYS A 72 12.67 0.72 -25.86
N ASN A 73 13.84 0.76 -26.49
CA ASN A 73 14.30 -0.32 -27.37
C ASN A 73 14.47 -1.64 -26.62
N ALA A 74 15.10 -1.62 -25.44
CA ALA A 74 15.26 -2.79 -24.61
C ALA A 74 13.91 -3.36 -24.14
N GLY A 75 13.01 -2.49 -23.70
CA GLY A 75 11.66 -2.87 -23.28
C GLY A 75 10.89 -3.57 -24.39
N ARG A 76 10.87 -2.98 -25.59
CA ARG A 76 10.24 -3.59 -26.78
C ARG A 76 10.88 -4.94 -27.15
N LYS A 77 12.21 -5.01 -27.22
CA LYS A 77 12.93 -6.25 -27.61
C LYS A 77 12.81 -7.38 -26.58
N LYS A 78 12.62 -7.06 -25.30
CA LYS A 78 12.50 -8.05 -24.21
C LYS A 78 11.07 -8.22 -23.70
N CYS A 79 10.11 -7.49 -24.27
CA CYS A 79 8.72 -7.43 -23.85
C CYS A 79 8.53 -7.07 -22.36
N VAL A 80 9.32 -6.10 -21.88
CA VAL A 80 9.27 -5.53 -20.52
C VAL A 80 8.82 -4.08 -20.64
N ASP A 81 7.93 -3.63 -19.75
CA ASP A 81 7.54 -2.22 -19.69
C ASP A 81 8.79 -1.34 -19.47
N PRO A 82 9.06 -0.36 -20.36
CA PRO A 82 10.19 0.57 -20.21
C PRO A 82 10.26 1.25 -18.84
N ALA A 83 9.13 1.48 -18.18
CA ALA A 83 9.08 2.08 -16.85
C ALA A 83 9.71 1.18 -15.77
N VAL A 84 9.60 -0.14 -15.89
CA VAL A 84 10.26 -1.10 -14.98
C VAL A 84 11.78 -1.02 -15.15
N ILE A 85 12.26 -0.97 -16.39
CA ILE A 85 13.69 -0.85 -16.69
C ILE A 85 14.22 0.50 -16.16
N ALA A 86 13.51 1.59 -16.39
CA ALA A 86 13.88 2.91 -15.87
C ALA A 86 13.91 2.95 -14.34
N GLY A 87 12.93 2.32 -13.67
CA GLY A 87 12.89 2.21 -12.21
C GLY A 87 14.09 1.44 -11.65
N ILE A 88 14.50 0.36 -12.30
CA ILE A 88 15.73 -0.38 -11.94
C ILE A 88 16.95 0.49 -12.15
N ILE A 89 17.10 1.16 -13.31
CA ILE A 89 18.26 2.03 -13.57
C ILE A 89 18.37 3.18 -12.56
N SER A 90 17.24 3.80 -12.18
CA SER A 90 17.21 4.82 -11.12
C SER A 90 17.71 4.24 -9.80
N ARG A 91 17.20 3.06 -9.42
CA ARG A 91 17.58 2.40 -8.18
C ARG A 91 19.05 1.96 -8.13
N GLU A 92 19.55 1.41 -9.22
CA GLU A 92 20.87 0.78 -9.27
C GLU A 92 22.00 1.79 -9.47
N SER A 93 21.74 2.89 -10.19
CA SER A 93 22.82 3.79 -10.59
C SER A 93 22.48 5.28 -10.55
N HIS A 94 21.28 5.68 -10.14
CA HIS A 94 20.77 7.04 -10.28
C HIS A 94 20.91 7.56 -11.72
N ALA A 95 20.51 6.73 -12.69
CA ALA A 95 20.75 6.97 -14.12
C ALA A 95 22.24 7.24 -14.43
N GLY A 96 23.13 6.44 -13.85
CA GLY A 96 24.57 6.54 -14.06
C GLY A 96 25.31 7.53 -13.15
N LYS A 97 24.61 8.42 -12.42
CA LYS A 97 25.27 9.41 -11.54
C LYS A 97 26.07 8.79 -10.41
N ALA A 98 25.69 7.61 -9.94
CA ALA A 98 26.37 6.90 -8.86
C ALA A 98 27.58 6.09 -9.33
N LEU A 99 27.87 6.06 -10.63
CA LEU A 99 28.92 5.22 -11.21
C LEU A 99 30.23 5.99 -11.40
N LYS A 100 31.35 5.28 -11.29
CA LYS A 100 32.69 5.74 -11.68
C LYS A 100 33.16 4.92 -12.87
N ASP A 101 33.25 5.55 -14.05
CA ASP A 101 33.62 4.89 -15.32
C ASP A 101 32.75 3.66 -15.64
N GLY A 102 31.46 3.73 -15.28
CA GLY A 102 30.51 2.65 -15.46
C GLY A 102 30.52 1.59 -14.37
N TRP A 103 31.35 1.72 -13.34
CA TRP A 103 31.43 0.79 -12.23
C TRP A 103 30.74 1.32 -10.97
N GLY A 104 30.01 0.44 -10.30
CA GLY A 104 29.45 0.63 -8.96
C GLY A 104 29.67 -0.63 -8.11
N ASP A 105 29.00 -0.70 -6.95
CA ASP A 105 29.12 -1.80 -5.98
C ASP A 105 30.58 -2.26 -5.74
N ARG A 106 31.44 -1.31 -5.37
CA ARG A 106 32.89 -1.55 -5.14
C ARG A 106 33.59 -2.23 -6.33
N GLY A 107 33.14 -1.93 -7.55
CA GLY A 107 33.70 -2.46 -8.79
C GLY A 107 33.13 -3.81 -9.23
N ASN A 108 32.07 -4.32 -8.61
CA ASN A 108 31.42 -5.57 -9.02
C ASN A 108 30.22 -5.36 -9.93
N GLY A 109 29.48 -4.26 -9.75
CA GLY A 109 28.35 -3.88 -10.59
C GLY A 109 28.80 -3.05 -11.79
N PHE A 110 28.36 -3.43 -12.99
CA PHE A 110 28.69 -2.72 -14.22
C PHE A 110 27.44 -2.11 -14.87
N GLY A 111 27.56 -0.85 -15.30
CA GLY A 111 26.61 -0.13 -16.13
C GLY A 111 25.30 0.28 -15.47
N LEU A 112 24.41 0.87 -16.28
CA LEU A 112 23.18 1.50 -15.82
C LEU A 112 22.28 0.58 -14.97
N MET A 113 22.31 -0.73 -15.22
CA MET A 113 21.54 -1.74 -14.48
C MET A 113 22.38 -2.57 -13.51
N GLN A 114 23.64 -2.18 -13.27
CA GLN A 114 24.56 -2.82 -12.31
C GLN A 114 24.65 -4.36 -12.46
N VAL A 115 24.92 -4.84 -13.67
CA VAL A 115 25.14 -6.26 -13.93
C VAL A 115 26.39 -6.74 -13.19
N ASP A 116 26.25 -7.74 -12.34
CA ASP A 116 27.36 -8.27 -11.53
C ASP A 116 28.34 -9.07 -12.40
N LYS A 117 29.59 -8.59 -12.47
CA LYS A 117 30.66 -9.19 -13.28
C LYS A 117 31.07 -10.59 -12.83
N ARG A 118 30.79 -10.97 -11.57
CA ARG A 118 31.16 -12.27 -11.01
C ARG A 118 30.29 -13.40 -11.56
N TYR A 119 29.08 -13.07 -11.99
CA TYR A 119 28.08 -14.04 -12.47
C TYR A 119 27.79 -13.93 -13.96
N HIS A 120 28.20 -12.83 -14.60
CA HIS A 120 27.86 -12.54 -15.99
C HIS A 120 29.05 -12.00 -16.78
N LYS A 121 29.21 -12.50 -18.01
CA LYS A 121 30.12 -11.89 -19.00
C LYS A 121 29.51 -10.56 -19.46
N LEU A 122 30.20 -9.45 -19.20
CA LEU A 122 29.71 -8.10 -19.49
C LEU A 122 29.63 -7.83 -21.00
N VAL A 123 28.59 -7.12 -21.44
CA VAL A 123 28.34 -6.81 -22.85
C VAL A 123 28.17 -5.30 -23.06
N GLY A 124 28.86 -4.76 -24.07
CA GLY A 124 28.74 -3.37 -24.49
C GLY A 124 29.38 -2.36 -23.52
N LYS A 125 29.22 -1.07 -23.83
CA LYS A 125 29.58 0.02 -22.91
C LYS A 125 28.55 0.12 -21.79
N TRP A 126 28.96 0.62 -20.64
CA TRP A 126 28.16 0.71 -19.41
C TRP A 126 26.81 1.44 -19.58
N ASN A 127 26.73 2.36 -20.55
CA ASN A 127 25.56 3.17 -20.90
C ASN A 127 24.95 2.84 -22.27
N SER A 128 25.32 1.71 -22.89
CA SER A 128 24.87 1.33 -24.24
C SER A 128 23.57 0.53 -24.25
N GLU A 129 22.88 0.51 -25.39
CA GLU A 129 21.71 -0.36 -25.59
C GLU A 129 22.04 -1.84 -25.35
N ALA A 130 23.23 -2.29 -25.77
CA ALA A 130 23.68 -3.66 -25.57
C ALA A 130 23.73 -4.04 -24.08
N HIS A 131 24.20 -3.12 -23.22
CA HIS A 131 24.20 -3.32 -21.77
C HIS A 131 22.79 -3.33 -21.17
N VAL A 132 21.93 -2.38 -21.54
CA VAL A 132 20.53 -2.33 -21.05
C VAL A 132 19.76 -3.58 -21.50
N LEU A 133 19.99 -4.07 -22.72
CA LEU A 133 19.44 -5.34 -23.22
C LEU A 133 19.92 -6.56 -22.43
N GLN A 134 21.20 -6.58 -22.03
CA GLN A 134 21.76 -7.63 -21.17
C GLN A 134 21.06 -7.63 -19.81
N GLY A 135 21.04 -6.49 -19.12
CA GLY A 135 20.41 -6.36 -17.79
C GLY A 135 18.93 -6.73 -17.82
N THR A 136 18.20 -6.25 -18.84
CA THR A 136 16.79 -6.62 -19.05
C THR A 136 16.62 -8.12 -19.34
N GLY A 137 17.56 -8.74 -20.07
CA GLY A 137 17.55 -10.18 -20.30
C GLY A 137 17.72 -11.01 -19.02
N ILE A 138 18.59 -10.57 -18.11
CA ILE A 138 18.79 -11.20 -16.79
C ILE A 138 17.49 -11.10 -15.98
N LEU A 139 16.87 -9.92 -15.91
CA LEU A 139 15.58 -9.72 -15.27
C LEU A 139 14.50 -10.67 -15.82
N VAL A 140 14.38 -10.76 -17.15
CA VAL A 140 13.41 -11.66 -17.81
C VAL A 140 13.63 -13.12 -17.40
N ASN A 141 14.88 -13.58 -17.33
CA ASN A 141 15.18 -14.94 -16.91
C ASN A 141 14.78 -15.20 -15.46
N MET A 142 14.99 -14.23 -14.57
CA MET A 142 14.54 -14.32 -13.18
C MET A 142 13.02 -14.39 -13.07
N ILE A 143 12.29 -13.51 -13.78
CA ILE A 143 10.82 -13.54 -13.80
C ILE A 143 10.31 -14.90 -14.30
N LYS A 144 10.87 -15.43 -15.40
CA LYS A 144 10.50 -16.76 -15.91
C LYS A 144 10.77 -17.87 -14.88
N GLY A 145 11.82 -17.75 -14.09
CA GLY A 145 12.09 -18.65 -12.96
C GLY A 145 10.98 -18.62 -11.90
N ILE A 146 10.52 -17.41 -11.54
CA ILE A 146 9.40 -17.21 -10.60
C ILE A 146 8.11 -17.78 -11.18
N GLN A 147 7.82 -17.55 -12.47
CA GLN A 147 6.64 -18.08 -13.16
C GLN A 147 6.60 -19.62 -13.12
N LYS A 148 7.73 -20.27 -13.37
CA LYS A 148 7.87 -21.74 -13.28
C LYS A 148 7.65 -22.24 -11.85
N LYS A 149 8.20 -21.54 -10.86
CA LYS A 149 8.08 -21.92 -9.45
C LYS A 149 6.68 -21.67 -8.88
N PHE A 150 5.98 -20.64 -9.37
CA PHE A 150 4.68 -20.20 -8.89
C PHE A 150 3.68 -19.98 -10.04
N PRO A 151 3.23 -21.06 -10.71
CA PRO A 151 2.36 -20.96 -11.88
C PRO A 151 0.94 -20.45 -11.55
N ARG A 152 0.53 -20.51 -10.27
CA ARG A 152 -0.78 -20.03 -9.80
C ARG A 152 -0.80 -18.54 -9.46
N TRP A 153 0.35 -17.87 -9.43
CA TRP A 153 0.41 -16.43 -9.17
C TRP A 153 -0.04 -15.63 -10.39
N THR A 154 -0.62 -14.45 -10.16
CA THR A 154 -0.89 -13.50 -11.24
C THR A 154 0.42 -12.98 -11.83
N LYS A 155 0.36 -12.39 -13.03
CA LYS A 155 1.54 -11.78 -13.65
C LYS A 155 2.15 -10.69 -12.76
N GLU A 156 1.32 -9.89 -12.08
CA GLU A 156 1.76 -8.84 -11.15
C GLU A 156 2.50 -9.42 -9.94
N GLN A 157 2.01 -10.51 -9.37
CA GLN A 157 2.67 -11.23 -8.27
C GLN A 157 4.01 -11.83 -8.73
N GLN A 158 4.06 -12.39 -9.93
CA GLN A 158 5.27 -12.95 -10.53
C GLN A 158 6.32 -11.87 -10.84
N LEU A 159 5.89 -10.71 -11.35
CA LEU A 159 6.75 -9.55 -11.61
C LEU A 159 7.32 -8.96 -10.32
N LYS A 160 6.52 -8.90 -9.26
CA LYS A 160 6.95 -8.42 -7.94
C LYS A 160 7.80 -9.45 -7.19
N GLY A 161 7.59 -10.74 -7.44
CA GLY A 161 8.23 -11.83 -6.72
C GLY A 161 7.60 -12.15 -5.36
N THR A 162 6.31 -11.82 -5.15
CA THR A 162 5.56 -12.19 -3.93
C THR A 162 4.08 -12.44 -4.21
N SER A 163 3.48 -13.42 -3.51
CA SER A 163 2.05 -13.70 -3.51
C SER A 163 1.22 -12.78 -2.61
N GLU A 164 1.86 -11.97 -1.76
CA GLU A 164 1.15 -11.15 -0.79
C GLU A 164 0.26 -10.14 -1.53
N SER A 165 -1.03 -10.52 -1.66
CA SER A 165 -2.11 -9.61 -2.03
C SER A 165 -2.15 -8.54 -0.95
N GLN A 166 -1.84 -7.30 -1.32
CA GLN A 166 -1.89 -6.22 -0.35
C GLN A 166 -3.33 -5.98 0.12
N THR A 167 -4.35 -6.40 -0.63
CA THR A 167 -5.77 -6.05 -0.43
C THR A 167 -6.56 -7.03 0.46
N GLY A 168 -5.98 -8.15 0.88
CA GLY A 168 -6.69 -9.17 1.68
C GLY A 168 -7.81 -9.90 0.90
N CYS A 169 -8.68 -10.63 1.61
CA CYS A 169 -9.73 -11.48 1.02
C CYS A 169 -11.07 -10.74 0.80
N TYR A 170 -11.27 -9.61 1.49
CA TYR A 170 -12.59 -9.02 1.70
C TYR A 170 -12.88 -7.76 0.87
N GLY A 171 -11.97 -7.33 0.00
CA GLY A 171 -12.14 -6.17 -0.88
C GLY A 171 -10.94 -5.24 -0.82
N ASP A 172 -10.71 -4.49 -1.90
CA ASP A 172 -9.61 -3.53 -1.95
C ASP A 172 -10.04 -2.19 -1.35
N ILE A 173 -9.47 -1.83 -0.20
CA ILE A 173 -9.82 -0.59 0.52
C ILE A 173 -9.63 0.67 -0.33
N ASN A 174 -8.71 0.67 -1.31
CA ASN A 174 -8.49 1.83 -2.17
C ASN A 174 -9.66 2.09 -3.13
N LYS A 175 -10.42 1.04 -3.48
CA LYS A 175 -11.58 1.10 -4.40
C LYS A 175 -12.90 1.41 -3.70
N VAL A 176 -12.95 1.36 -2.37
CA VAL A 176 -14.13 1.73 -1.59
C VAL A 176 -14.33 3.25 -1.63
N ASP A 177 -15.50 3.74 -2.03
CA ASP A 177 -15.81 5.17 -1.95
C ASP A 177 -15.95 5.64 -0.49
N THR A 178 -15.67 6.91 -0.24
CA THR A 178 -15.80 7.49 1.10
C THR A 178 -15.98 9.00 1.05
N THR A 179 -16.86 9.52 1.91
CA THR A 179 -16.99 10.95 2.19
C THR A 179 -16.04 11.42 3.30
N GLY A 180 -15.38 10.50 4.02
CA GLY A 180 -14.56 10.75 5.19
C GLY A 180 -15.36 11.18 6.43
N ALA A 181 -14.67 11.79 7.39
CA ALA A 181 -15.24 12.21 8.67
C ALA A 181 -16.34 13.27 8.50
N SER A 182 -17.44 13.12 9.25
CA SER A 182 -18.43 14.17 9.42
C SER A 182 -17.83 15.36 10.17
N CYS A 183 -18.51 16.50 10.12
CA CYS A 183 -18.08 17.69 10.86
C CYS A 183 -18.22 17.49 12.38
N THR A 184 -19.06 16.56 12.84
CA THR A 184 -19.10 16.15 14.26
C THR A 184 -17.78 15.52 14.69
N THR A 185 -17.34 14.50 13.97
CA THR A 185 -16.06 13.82 14.23
C THR A 185 -14.89 14.79 14.11
N ALA A 186 -14.84 15.59 13.03
CA ALA A 186 -13.76 16.55 12.84
C ALA A 186 -13.71 17.65 13.91
N LYS A 187 -14.86 18.11 14.41
CA LYS A 187 -14.93 19.12 15.47
C LYS A 187 -14.45 18.57 16.81
N ALA A 188 -14.73 17.30 17.13
CA ALA A 188 -14.17 16.65 18.31
C ALA A 188 -12.62 16.65 18.29
N GLU A 189 -12.05 16.55 17.08
CA GLU A 189 -10.61 16.62 16.79
C GLU A 189 -10.05 18.04 16.65
N ARG A 190 -10.88 19.06 16.92
CA ARG A 190 -10.57 20.50 16.80
C ARG A 190 -10.10 20.90 15.41
N LEU A 191 -10.63 20.26 14.37
CA LEU A 191 -10.34 20.60 12.97
C LEU A 191 -11.41 21.55 12.41
N PRO A 192 -11.01 22.61 11.66
CA PRO A 192 -11.95 23.57 11.06
C PRO A 192 -12.55 23.07 9.73
N TYR A 193 -12.31 21.82 9.35
CA TYR A 193 -12.80 21.20 8.11
C TYR A 193 -13.18 19.74 8.36
N CYS A 194 -14.10 19.23 7.55
CA CYS A 194 -14.56 17.84 7.57
C CYS A 194 -14.17 17.09 6.27
N GLY A 195 -14.69 15.87 6.14
CA GLY A 195 -14.54 14.98 5.00
C GLY A 195 -13.22 14.22 5.01
N VAL A 196 -12.84 13.69 3.84
CA VAL A 196 -11.64 12.86 3.65
C VAL A 196 -10.35 13.54 4.15
N ARG A 197 -10.28 14.87 4.02
CA ARG A 197 -9.13 15.64 4.50
C ARG A 197 -9.00 15.54 6.02
N ALA A 198 -10.10 15.68 6.76
CA ALA A 198 -10.10 15.56 8.21
C ALA A 198 -9.67 14.16 8.67
N SER A 199 -10.26 13.11 8.10
CA SER A 199 -9.85 11.72 8.36
C SER A 199 -8.35 11.51 8.14
N THR A 200 -7.82 12.03 7.04
CA THR A 200 -6.39 11.92 6.71
C THR A 200 -5.53 12.61 7.76
N THR A 201 -5.88 13.84 8.17
CA THR A 201 -5.16 14.58 9.21
C THR A 201 -5.19 13.87 10.56
N ILE A 202 -6.32 13.26 10.92
CA ILE A 202 -6.43 12.49 12.17
C ILE A 202 -5.55 11.24 12.12
N ALA A 203 -5.63 10.46 11.04
CA ALA A 203 -4.80 9.27 10.86
C ALA A 203 -3.30 9.58 10.83
N GLU A 204 -2.91 10.75 10.30
CA GLU A 204 -1.54 11.25 10.31
C GLU A 204 -1.04 11.57 11.72
N LYS A 205 -1.85 12.23 12.55
CA LYS A 205 -1.52 12.46 13.97
C LYS A 205 -1.28 11.14 14.71
N ASP A 206 -2.10 10.14 14.44
CA ASP A 206 -2.01 8.82 15.08
C ASP A 206 -0.84 7.97 14.55
N LEU A 207 -0.27 8.29 13.39
CA LEU A 207 0.68 7.43 12.68
C LEU A 207 1.91 7.06 13.50
N HIS A 208 2.44 8.03 14.28
CA HIS A 208 3.60 7.79 15.12
C HIS A 208 3.32 6.70 16.17
N THR A 209 2.24 6.85 16.95
CA THR A 209 1.84 5.86 17.95
C THR A 209 1.40 4.55 17.31
N MET A 210 0.69 4.59 16.18
CA MET A 210 0.26 3.40 15.44
C MET A 210 1.44 2.51 15.04
N ASN A 211 2.60 3.10 14.71
CA ASN A 211 3.78 2.34 14.30
C ASN A 211 4.31 1.40 15.40
N ASN A 212 4.01 1.65 16.67
CA ASN A 212 4.34 0.73 17.77
C ASN A 212 3.62 -0.63 17.65
N TYR A 213 2.47 -0.66 16.96
CA TYR A 213 1.64 -1.85 16.79
C TYR A 213 1.68 -2.41 15.36
N LYS A 214 2.50 -1.82 14.48
CA LYS A 214 2.51 -2.15 13.04
C LYS A 214 2.74 -3.64 12.78
N THR A 215 3.65 -4.27 13.51
CA THR A 215 3.94 -5.70 13.38
C THR A 215 2.74 -6.57 13.74
N ILE A 216 2.09 -6.31 14.88
CA ILE A 216 0.93 -7.10 15.32
C ILE A 216 -0.30 -6.87 14.43
N ILE A 217 -0.47 -5.65 13.91
CA ILE A 217 -1.53 -5.30 12.95
C ILE A 217 -1.33 -6.07 11.64
N LYS A 218 -0.10 -6.09 11.10
CA LYS A 218 0.22 -6.87 9.89
C LYS A 218 0.04 -8.38 10.12
N ASN A 219 0.45 -8.89 11.28
CA ASN A 219 0.26 -10.29 11.64
C ASN A 219 -1.23 -10.67 11.70
N ALA A 220 -2.05 -9.84 12.35
CA ALA A 220 -3.49 -10.04 12.42
C ALA A 220 -4.14 -9.99 11.03
N GLY A 221 -3.77 -9.00 10.20
CA GLY A 221 -4.22 -8.88 8.82
C GLY A 221 -3.92 -10.14 8.00
N ARG A 222 -2.68 -10.65 8.06
CA ARG A 222 -2.29 -11.90 7.41
C ARG A 222 -3.10 -13.10 7.92
N LYS A 223 -3.23 -13.27 9.24
CA LYS A 223 -3.93 -14.41 9.86
C LYS A 223 -5.44 -14.43 9.60
N LYS A 224 -6.06 -13.25 9.45
CA LYS A 224 -7.50 -13.11 9.20
C LYS A 224 -7.83 -12.80 7.75
N CYS A 225 -6.83 -12.70 6.88
CA CYS A 225 -6.95 -12.26 5.48
C CYS A 225 -7.66 -10.90 5.32
N VAL A 226 -7.35 -9.95 6.21
CA VAL A 226 -7.87 -8.57 6.18
C VAL A 226 -6.71 -7.63 5.85
N ASP A 227 -6.96 -6.59 5.07
CA ASP A 227 -5.97 -5.55 4.80
C ASP A 227 -5.51 -4.88 6.11
N PRO A 228 -4.21 -4.89 6.46
CA PRO A 228 -3.70 -4.28 7.69
C PRO A 228 -4.04 -2.80 7.80
N ALA A 229 -4.22 -2.10 6.67
CA ALA A 229 -4.65 -0.70 6.66
C ALA A 229 -6.07 -0.52 7.21
N VAL A 230 -6.98 -1.46 6.99
CA VAL A 230 -8.35 -1.43 7.55
C VAL A 230 -8.29 -1.57 9.07
N ILE A 231 -7.48 -2.50 9.56
CA ILE A 231 -7.26 -2.70 11.00
C ILE A 231 -6.69 -1.42 11.64
N ALA A 232 -5.68 -0.81 11.02
CA ALA A 232 -5.12 0.46 11.48
C ALA A 232 -6.15 1.61 11.45
N GLY A 233 -6.98 1.69 10.41
CA GLY A 233 -8.07 2.66 10.30
C GLY A 233 -9.07 2.55 11.46
N ILE A 234 -9.46 1.32 11.82
CA ILE A 234 -10.33 1.05 12.97
C ILE A 234 -9.64 1.42 14.27
N ILE A 235 -8.39 1.00 14.49
CA ILE A 235 -7.64 1.33 15.73
C ILE A 235 -7.51 2.85 15.92
N SER A 236 -7.27 3.59 14.83
CA SER A 236 -7.24 5.06 14.87
C SER A 236 -8.59 5.64 15.28
N ARG A 237 -9.68 5.15 14.68
CA ARG A 237 -11.04 5.62 14.99
C ARG A 237 -11.47 5.27 16.42
N GLU A 238 -11.13 4.09 16.89
CA GLU A 238 -11.60 3.57 18.19
C GLU A 238 -10.82 4.10 19.38
N SER A 239 -9.51 4.33 19.23
CA SER A 239 -8.67 4.58 20.40
C SER A 239 -7.54 5.57 20.18
N HIS A 240 -7.41 6.17 18.97
CA HIS A 240 -6.22 6.94 18.60
C HIS A 240 -4.92 6.18 18.88
N ALA A 241 -4.88 4.92 18.42
CA ALA A 241 -3.78 3.98 18.72
C ALA A 241 -3.50 3.82 20.23
N GLY A 242 -4.56 3.82 21.05
CA GLY A 242 -4.48 3.67 22.50
C GLY A 242 -4.37 4.96 23.30
N THR A 243 -4.10 6.11 22.67
CA THR A 243 -3.91 7.38 23.40
C THR A 243 -5.19 7.92 24.03
N ALA A 244 -6.37 7.51 23.53
CA ALA A 244 -7.65 7.85 24.13
C ALA A 244 -8.07 6.93 25.29
N LEU A 245 -7.30 5.88 25.60
CA LEU A 245 -7.67 4.85 26.57
C LEU A 245 -7.07 5.10 27.96
N ARG A 246 -7.76 4.61 29.00
CA ARG A 246 -7.22 4.54 30.37
C ARG A 246 -7.11 3.08 30.80
N GLY A 247 -5.89 2.58 30.97
CA GLY A 247 -5.65 1.17 31.31
C GLY A 247 -6.22 0.19 30.28
N GLY A 248 -6.31 0.60 29.01
CA GLY A 248 -6.93 -0.19 27.95
C GLY A 248 -8.44 -0.04 27.81
N TRP A 249 -9.10 0.73 28.66
CA TRP A 249 -10.56 0.92 28.62
C TRP A 249 -10.95 2.26 28.01
N GLY A 250 -11.99 2.23 27.17
CA GLY A 250 -12.70 3.38 26.63
C GLY A 250 -14.21 3.18 26.75
N ASP A 251 -15.01 4.00 26.06
CA ASP A 251 -16.48 3.98 26.08
C ASP A 251 -17.10 3.75 27.48
N ARG A 252 -16.75 4.62 28.43
CA ARG A 252 -17.24 4.54 29.83
C ARG A 252 -17.00 3.17 30.49
N GLY A 253 -15.95 2.46 30.08
CA GLY A 253 -15.55 1.16 30.62
C GLY A 253 -16.17 -0.05 29.91
N ASN A 254 -16.82 0.11 28.76
CA ASN A 254 -17.37 -1.00 27.97
C ASN A 254 -16.43 -1.49 26.88
N GLY A 255 -15.77 -0.57 26.18
CA GLY A 255 -14.81 -0.88 25.11
C GLY A 255 -13.43 -1.21 25.66
N PHE A 256 -12.86 -2.34 25.22
CA PHE A 256 -11.54 -2.79 25.63
C PHE A 256 -10.54 -2.80 24.47
N GLY A 257 -9.34 -2.30 24.75
CA GLY A 257 -8.15 -2.36 23.90
C GLY A 257 -8.17 -1.54 22.62
N LEU A 258 -7.13 -1.70 21.80
CA LEU A 258 -6.87 -0.87 20.61
C LEU A 258 -8.05 -0.80 19.63
N MET A 259 -8.78 -1.90 19.46
CA MET A 259 -9.97 -1.99 18.59
C MET A 259 -11.32 -1.89 19.35
N GLN A 260 -11.29 -1.51 20.64
CA GLN A 260 -12.47 -1.30 21.49
C GLN A 260 -13.54 -2.42 21.41
N VAL A 261 -13.13 -3.66 21.69
CA VAL A 261 -14.06 -4.79 21.76
C VAL A 261 -15.00 -4.59 22.94
N ASP A 262 -16.31 -4.63 22.70
CA ASP A 262 -17.33 -4.40 23.72
C ASP A 262 -17.55 -5.64 24.60
N LYS A 263 -17.25 -5.48 25.90
CA LYS A 263 -17.37 -6.55 26.90
C LYS A 263 -18.81 -7.07 27.09
N ARG A 264 -19.83 -6.30 26.72
CA ARG A 264 -21.24 -6.67 26.86
C ARG A 264 -21.65 -7.77 25.88
N TYR A 265 -20.95 -7.86 24.75
CA TYR A 265 -21.24 -8.80 23.67
C TYR A 265 -20.16 -9.86 23.49
N HIS A 266 -18.95 -9.63 24.01
CA HIS A 266 -17.80 -10.51 23.80
C HIS A 266 -17.01 -10.76 25.08
N LYS A 267 -16.56 -12.00 25.25
CA LYS A 267 -15.48 -12.32 26.20
C LYS A 267 -14.18 -11.72 25.68
N LEU A 268 -13.45 -10.99 26.51
CA LEU A 268 -12.21 -10.30 26.14
C LEU A 268 -11.01 -11.24 26.21
N PHE A 269 -10.06 -11.11 25.27
CA PHE A 269 -8.85 -11.92 25.21
C PHE A 269 -7.58 -11.07 25.11
N GLY A 270 -6.55 -11.47 25.87
CA GLY A 270 -5.23 -10.85 25.84
C GLY A 270 -5.14 -9.48 26.55
N GLN A 271 -3.95 -8.88 26.48
CA GLN A 271 -3.75 -7.50 26.94
C GLN A 271 -4.33 -6.52 25.92
N TRP A 272 -4.74 -5.35 26.38
CA TRP A 272 -5.46 -4.32 25.60
C TRP A 272 -4.75 -3.89 24.30
N ASN A 273 -3.42 -4.03 24.24
CA ASN A 273 -2.55 -3.70 23.11
C ASN A 273 -1.82 -4.92 22.50
N SER A 274 -2.24 -6.14 22.83
CA SER A 274 -1.58 -7.37 22.36
C SER A 274 -2.05 -7.83 20.98
N GLU A 275 -1.25 -8.70 20.33
CA GLU A 275 -1.67 -9.37 19.09
C GLU A 275 -2.95 -10.19 19.28
N ALA A 276 -3.13 -10.82 20.46
CA ALA A 276 -4.34 -11.57 20.77
C ALA A 276 -5.60 -10.69 20.73
N HIS A 277 -5.52 -9.47 21.27
CA HIS A 277 -6.60 -8.49 21.22
C HIS A 277 -6.89 -8.03 19.78
N VAL A 278 -5.85 -7.68 19.02
CA VAL A 278 -6.01 -7.24 17.63
C VAL A 278 -6.59 -8.36 16.76
N LEU A 279 -6.17 -9.62 16.99
CA LEU A 279 -6.74 -10.80 16.33
C LEU A 279 -8.22 -11.01 16.68
N GLN A 280 -8.62 -10.75 17.93
CA GLN A 280 -10.01 -10.81 18.35
C GLN A 280 -10.85 -9.76 17.62
N GLY A 281 -10.48 -8.47 17.71
CA GLY A 281 -11.21 -7.39 17.06
C GLY A 281 -11.30 -7.58 15.54
N THR A 282 -10.21 -8.03 14.91
CA THR A 282 -10.20 -8.35 13.48
C THR A 282 -11.11 -9.56 13.16
N GLY A 283 -11.22 -10.53 14.06
CA GLY A 283 -12.16 -11.64 13.93
C GLY A 283 -13.63 -11.18 13.93
N ILE A 284 -13.98 -10.29 14.85
CA ILE A 284 -15.33 -9.69 14.92
C ILE A 284 -15.63 -8.92 13.63
N LEU A 285 -14.69 -8.13 13.12
CA LEU A 285 -14.83 -7.45 11.83
C LEU A 285 -15.08 -8.43 10.68
N VAL A 286 -14.35 -9.55 10.63
CA VAL A 286 -14.57 -10.58 9.61
C VAL A 286 -15.99 -11.15 9.68
N ASP A 287 -16.51 -11.39 10.88
CA ASP A 287 -17.87 -11.89 11.07
C ASP A 287 -18.90 -10.85 10.61
N MET A 288 -18.67 -9.56 10.86
CA MET A 288 -19.50 -8.47 10.33
C MET A 288 -19.47 -8.41 8.81
N ILE A 289 -18.29 -8.50 8.18
CA ILE A 289 -18.16 -8.50 6.71
C ILE A 289 -18.93 -9.70 6.11
N LYS A 290 -18.76 -10.91 6.67
CA LYS A 290 -19.47 -12.09 6.20
C LYS A 290 -20.99 -11.98 6.40
N GLY A 291 -21.43 -11.38 7.49
CA GLY A 291 -22.84 -11.07 7.72
C GLY A 291 -23.41 -10.14 6.64
N ILE A 292 -22.67 -9.10 6.26
CA ILE A 292 -23.04 -8.19 5.18
C ILE A 292 -23.02 -8.88 3.81
N GLN A 293 -22.03 -9.73 3.53
CA GLN A 293 -21.98 -10.54 2.30
C GLN A 293 -23.23 -11.41 2.15
N LYS A 294 -23.68 -12.03 3.25
CA LYS A 294 -24.92 -12.83 3.28
C LYS A 294 -26.18 -11.96 3.12
N LYS A 295 -26.24 -10.81 3.79
CA LYS A 295 -27.40 -9.89 3.77
C LYS A 295 -27.55 -9.19 2.41
N PHE A 296 -26.44 -8.83 1.76
CA PHE A 296 -26.41 -8.10 0.49
C PHE A 296 -25.50 -8.79 -0.54
N PRO A 297 -25.91 -9.96 -1.07
CA PRO A 297 -25.08 -10.74 -1.99
C PRO A 297 -24.87 -10.07 -3.36
N ARG A 298 -25.69 -9.06 -3.70
CA ARG A 298 -25.57 -8.28 -4.94
C ARG A 298 -24.58 -7.12 -4.85
N TRP A 299 -24.12 -6.75 -3.65
CA TRP A 299 -23.09 -5.72 -3.48
C TRP A 299 -21.73 -6.26 -3.94
N THR A 300 -20.87 -5.35 -4.42
CA THR A 300 -19.47 -5.70 -4.70
C THR A 300 -18.72 -6.01 -3.40
N LYS A 301 -17.55 -6.66 -3.50
CA LYS A 301 -16.70 -6.90 -2.32
C LYS A 301 -16.33 -5.61 -1.61
N GLU A 302 -16.03 -4.55 -2.35
CA GLU A 302 -15.73 -3.22 -1.80
C GLU A 302 -16.92 -2.64 -1.03
N GLN A 303 -18.13 -2.79 -1.56
CA GLN A 303 -19.33 -2.33 -0.88
C GLN A 303 -19.62 -3.14 0.39
N GLN A 304 -19.41 -4.46 0.33
CA GLN A 304 -19.56 -5.36 1.47
C GLN A 304 -18.51 -5.10 2.55
N LEU A 305 -17.27 -4.78 2.17
CA LEU A 305 -16.23 -4.35 3.10
C LEU A 305 -16.64 -3.09 3.86
N LYS A 306 -17.12 -2.07 3.14
CA LYS A 306 -17.62 -0.82 3.76
C LYS A 306 -18.78 -1.10 4.72
N GLY A 307 -19.75 -1.91 4.30
CA GLY A 307 -20.86 -2.34 5.15
C GLY A 307 -20.39 -3.09 6.39
N GLY A 308 -19.40 -3.98 6.27
CA GLY A 308 -18.84 -4.72 7.41
C GLY A 308 -18.14 -3.82 8.41
N ILE A 309 -17.43 -2.79 7.95
CA ILE A 309 -16.84 -1.75 8.81
C ILE A 309 -17.94 -0.95 9.53
N SER A 310 -19.02 -0.58 8.83
CA SER A 310 -20.16 0.14 9.44
C SER A 310 -20.85 -0.72 10.52
N ALA A 311 -21.07 -2.01 10.21
CA ALA A 311 -21.65 -2.99 11.12
C ALA A 311 -20.74 -3.31 12.32
N TYR A 312 -19.43 -3.09 12.24
CA TYR A 312 -18.55 -3.23 13.41
C TYR A 312 -18.94 -2.27 14.54
N ASN A 313 -19.41 -1.06 14.19
CA ASN A 313 -19.85 -0.07 15.18
C ASN A 313 -21.32 -0.24 15.60
N ALA A 314 -22.22 -0.44 14.64
CA ALA A 314 -23.68 -0.38 14.89
C ALA A 314 -24.41 -1.73 14.69
N GLY A 315 -23.68 -2.81 14.42
CA GLY A 315 -24.24 -4.13 14.15
C GLY A 315 -24.85 -4.29 12.75
N LEU A 316 -25.09 -5.55 12.37
CA LEU A 316 -25.62 -5.92 11.04
C LEU A 316 -27.02 -5.38 10.75
N GLN A 317 -27.83 -5.16 11.79
CA GLN A 317 -29.19 -4.66 11.64
C GLN A 317 -29.22 -3.19 11.18
N ASN A 318 -28.23 -2.38 11.58
CA ASN A 318 -28.16 -0.97 11.19
C ASN A 318 -27.92 -0.79 9.68
N VAL A 319 -27.13 -1.66 9.06
CA VAL A 319 -26.79 -1.55 7.64
C VAL A 319 -27.97 -2.01 6.78
N GLN A 320 -28.79 -1.07 6.31
CA GLN A 320 -29.97 -1.36 5.48
C GLN A 320 -29.76 -1.06 3.99
N THR A 321 -29.01 -0.01 3.66
CA THR A 321 -28.69 0.38 2.28
C THR A 321 -27.24 0.84 2.18
N TYR A 322 -26.69 0.89 0.97
CA TYR A 322 -25.29 1.26 0.77
C TYR A 322 -25.04 2.73 1.14
N ASP A 323 -25.83 3.63 0.56
CA ASP A 323 -25.60 5.08 0.69
C ASP A 323 -25.90 5.63 2.10
N LYS A 324 -26.68 4.90 2.90
CA LYS A 324 -27.11 5.33 4.24
C LYS A 324 -26.62 4.41 5.36
N MET A 325 -25.67 3.51 5.10
CA MET A 325 -25.21 2.51 6.09
C MET A 325 -24.71 3.13 7.40
N ASP A 326 -24.09 4.31 7.32
CA ASP A 326 -23.51 4.98 8.47
C ASP A 326 -24.53 5.81 9.26
N ILE A 327 -25.75 6.04 8.77
CA ILE A 327 -26.79 6.67 9.57
C ILE A 327 -27.11 5.73 10.75
N GLY A 328 -26.95 6.21 11.99
CA GLY A 328 -27.08 5.41 13.21
C GLY A 328 -25.74 4.92 13.79
N THR A 329 -24.64 5.03 13.05
CA THR A 329 -23.29 4.82 13.61
C THR A 329 -22.85 6.03 14.43
N THR A 330 -21.85 5.84 15.31
CA THR A 330 -21.23 6.96 16.04
C THR A 330 -20.76 8.04 15.04
N GLY A 331 -21.22 9.28 15.21
CA GLY A 331 -20.87 10.39 14.31
C GLY A 331 -21.55 10.35 12.93
N ASN A 332 -22.42 9.36 12.68
CA ASN A 332 -23.07 9.08 11.40
C ASN A 332 -22.10 8.96 10.21
N ASP A 333 -20.88 8.50 10.48
CA ASP A 333 -19.78 8.53 9.50
C ASP A 333 -18.77 7.39 9.66
N TYR A 334 -19.07 6.37 10.48
CA TYR A 334 -18.05 5.46 10.99
C TYR A 334 -17.27 4.76 9.87
N ALA A 335 -17.95 4.11 8.92
CA ALA A 335 -17.27 3.43 7.82
C ALA A 335 -16.61 4.43 6.86
N ASN A 336 -17.26 5.55 6.55
CA ASN A 336 -16.68 6.57 5.69
C ASN A 336 -15.35 7.10 6.28
N ASP A 337 -15.33 7.51 7.53
CA ASP A 337 -14.12 7.99 8.19
C ASP A 337 -13.04 6.88 8.25
N VAL A 338 -13.38 5.68 8.72
CA VAL A 338 -12.43 4.55 8.81
C VAL A 338 -11.83 4.22 7.45
N VAL A 339 -12.62 4.18 6.37
CA VAL A 339 -12.11 3.93 5.01
C VAL A 339 -11.11 5.00 4.60
N ALA A 340 -11.39 6.28 4.88
CA ALA A 340 -10.47 7.38 4.56
C ALA A 340 -9.15 7.28 5.35
N ARG A 341 -9.22 6.94 6.64
CA ARG A 341 -8.03 6.69 7.49
C ARG A 341 -7.23 5.47 7.00
N ALA A 342 -7.92 4.38 6.65
CA ALA A 342 -7.30 3.17 6.13
C ALA A 342 -6.54 3.45 4.82
N LYS A 343 -7.14 4.20 3.89
CA LYS A 343 -6.44 4.63 2.66
C LYS A 343 -5.16 5.42 2.96
N PHE A 344 -5.15 6.24 4.02
CA PHE A 344 -3.91 6.89 4.48
C PHE A 344 -2.88 5.88 5.00
N TYR A 345 -3.26 4.95 5.88
CA TYR A 345 -2.33 3.94 6.40
C TYR A 345 -1.77 3.02 5.31
N LYS A 346 -2.58 2.70 4.31
CA LYS A 346 -2.15 1.96 3.12
C LYS A 346 -0.95 2.60 2.44
N ARG A 347 -1.03 3.91 2.19
CA ARG A 347 0.07 4.70 1.59
C ARG A 347 1.29 4.82 2.52
N ASN A 348 1.13 4.55 3.81
CA ASN A 348 2.17 4.64 4.84
C ASN A 348 2.66 3.26 5.33
N GLY A 349 2.53 2.25 4.48
CA GLY A 349 3.17 0.94 4.66
C GLY A 349 2.42 -0.02 5.58
N TYR A 350 1.12 0.18 5.79
CA TYR A 350 0.22 -0.82 6.38
C TYR A 350 -0.37 -1.71 5.28
N ASN A 351 0.52 -2.31 4.50
CA ASN A 351 0.18 -3.27 3.47
C ASN A 351 0.51 -4.66 4.00
N ASN A 352 -0.17 -5.71 3.51
CA ASN A 352 0.28 -7.09 3.75
C ASN A 352 1.74 -7.24 3.32
#